data_AF-A0A836RR53-F1
#
_entry.id   AF-A0A836RR53-F1
#
_cell.length_a   1.000
_cell.length_b   1.000
_cell.length_c   1.000
_cell.angle_alpha   90.00
_cell.angle_beta   90.00
_cell.angle_gamma   90.00
#
_symmetry.space_group_name_H-M   'P 1'
#
loop_
_entity.id
_entity.type
_entity.pdbx_description
1 polymer ?
#
loop_
_entity_poly.entity_id
_entity_poly.type
_entity_poly.pdbx_seq_one_letter_code
_entity_poly.pdbx_strand_id
1 'polypeptide(L)'
;VHWGSTILQTWVPPTIGQMGAVRMLVNDVSNTAGGYMFNGACYMIAYYGGGTQGVEMAQTWHIFGDPSVQLRTDVPKTMTVSHAPEIDYGVTTFDVDVSDKAPIEDALCAIYHPDSVRLYGSGYTDSTGHVTIQFSEPLYATGRVILTVTGYNRTPYIDTIPIQMPRVGGDDKRFKTVFLLVSNPSNRIQLAYTLGRSGPVEIRVYDCQGRMVRTIEKDYKETGRYTHVITDLKSGVYFLKIRTEDYQVHMKVVLLR
;
A
#
# COMPACT_ATOMS: atom_id res chain seq x y z
N VAL A 1 -5.35 22.38 12.23
CA VAL A 1 -5.24 23.12 10.95
C VAL A 1 -5.92 24.46 11.14
N HIS A 2 -5.34 25.53 10.61
CA HIS A 2 -5.85 26.90 10.73
C HIS A 2 -6.05 27.51 9.35
N TRP A 3 -7.08 28.34 9.18
CA TRP A 3 -7.35 29.07 7.95
C TRP A 3 -7.37 30.56 8.25
N GLY A 4 -6.44 31.32 7.66
CA GLY A 4 -6.23 32.72 8.01
C GLY A 4 -5.86 33.59 6.82
N SER A 5 -6.11 34.90 6.93
CA SER A 5 -5.66 35.86 5.92
C SER A 5 -4.26 36.36 6.20
N THR A 6 -3.51 36.64 5.13
CA THR A 6 -2.22 37.31 5.16
C THR A 6 -2.33 38.83 5.30
N ILE A 7 -3.54 39.40 5.18
CA ILE A 7 -3.82 40.84 5.31
C ILE A 7 -5.02 41.10 6.22
N LEU A 8 -5.33 42.37 6.45
CA LEU A 8 -6.59 42.77 7.08
C LEU A 8 -7.77 42.41 6.19
N GLN A 9 -8.80 41.81 6.78
CA GLN A 9 -9.99 41.40 6.06
C GLN A 9 -11.09 42.47 6.11
N THR A 10 -11.91 42.50 5.06
CA THR A 10 -13.18 43.22 5.08
C THR A 10 -14.17 42.52 6.02
N TRP A 11 -15.20 43.23 6.49
CA TRP A 11 -16.10 42.67 7.51
C TRP A 11 -17.02 41.55 6.98
N VAL A 12 -17.73 41.80 5.86
CA VAL A 12 -18.84 40.93 5.43
C VAL A 12 -18.40 39.74 4.59
N PRO A 13 -17.59 39.87 3.52
CA PRO A 13 -17.27 38.73 2.66
C PRO A 13 -16.72 37.51 3.43
N PRO A 14 -15.85 37.67 4.44
CA PRO A 14 -15.41 36.53 5.26
C PRO A 14 -16.52 35.75 5.94
N THR A 15 -17.57 36.43 6.40
CA THR A 15 -18.74 35.77 7.03
C THR A 15 -19.47 34.86 6.04
N ILE A 16 -19.51 35.22 4.76
CA ILE A 16 -20.10 34.41 3.69
C ILE A 16 -19.23 33.19 3.41
N GLY A 17 -17.92 33.35 3.35
CA GLY A 17 -16.99 32.23 3.16
C GLY A 17 -17.02 31.23 4.31
N GLN A 18 -17.05 31.74 5.55
CA GLN A 18 -17.25 30.92 6.75
C GLN A 18 -18.59 30.19 6.71
N MET A 19 -19.69 30.86 6.33
CA MET A 19 -21.00 30.23 6.20
C MET A 19 -20.98 29.09 5.18
N GLY A 20 -20.36 29.28 4.02
CA GLY A 20 -20.20 28.24 3.00
C GLY A 20 -19.41 27.03 3.50
N ALA A 21 -18.27 27.28 4.15
CA ALA A 21 -17.41 26.26 4.74
C ALA A 21 -18.15 25.45 5.82
N VAL A 22 -18.77 26.13 6.79
CA VAL A 22 -19.52 25.48 7.88
C VAL A 22 -20.69 24.68 7.33
N ARG A 23 -21.43 25.19 6.33
CA ARG A 23 -22.50 24.44 5.67
C ARG A 23 -22.01 23.13 5.07
N MET A 24 -20.84 23.09 4.45
CA MET A 24 -20.31 21.82 3.93
C MET A 24 -19.99 20.82 5.04
N LEU A 25 -19.42 21.30 6.14
CA LEU A 25 -19.05 20.43 7.26
C LEU A 25 -20.27 19.85 7.98
N VAL A 26 -21.31 20.66 8.23
CA VAL A 26 -22.52 20.20 8.95
C VAL A 26 -23.46 19.35 8.09
N ASN A 27 -23.33 19.40 6.76
CA ASN A 27 -24.08 18.56 5.84
C ASN A 27 -23.26 17.37 5.32
N ASP A 28 -22.10 17.09 5.92
CA ASP A 28 -21.18 15.99 5.55
C ASP A 28 -20.79 15.95 4.06
N VAL A 29 -20.73 17.11 3.40
CA VAL A 29 -20.35 17.24 1.98
C VAL A 29 -18.84 17.20 1.80
N SER A 30 -18.08 17.76 2.74
CA SER A 30 -16.62 17.74 2.72
C SER A 30 -16.07 17.78 4.13
N ASN A 31 -15.25 16.79 4.47
CA ASN A 31 -14.72 16.61 5.81
C ASN A 31 -13.18 16.72 5.88
N THR A 32 -12.48 17.02 4.78
CA THR A 32 -11.05 17.35 4.81
C THR A 32 -10.87 18.84 5.03
N ALA A 33 -9.82 19.22 5.76
CA ALA A 33 -9.58 20.62 6.11
C ALA A 33 -9.49 21.51 4.86
N GLY A 34 -8.73 21.08 3.84
CA GLY A 34 -8.61 21.74 2.56
C GLY A 34 -9.92 21.76 1.78
N GLY A 35 -10.66 20.66 1.79
CA GLY A 35 -11.92 20.53 1.06
C GLY A 35 -12.94 21.57 1.49
N TYR A 36 -13.29 21.62 2.79
CA TYR A 36 -14.34 22.54 3.25
C TYR A 36 -13.89 24.02 3.24
N MET A 37 -12.61 24.31 3.55
CA MET A 37 -12.07 25.67 3.51
C MET A 37 -12.04 26.23 2.08
N PHE A 38 -11.49 25.47 1.13
CA PHE A 38 -11.40 25.92 -0.26
C PHE A 38 -12.78 26.14 -0.88
N ASN A 39 -13.71 25.20 -0.68
CA ASN A 39 -15.07 25.36 -1.16
C ASN A 39 -15.81 26.51 -0.47
N GLY A 40 -15.51 26.82 0.80
CA GLY A 40 -16.01 28.02 1.47
C GLY A 40 -15.57 29.31 0.79
N ALA A 41 -14.30 29.41 0.37
CA ALA A 41 -13.83 30.53 -0.44
C ALA A 41 -14.54 30.61 -1.80
N CYS A 42 -14.71 29.47 -2.49
CA CYS A 42 -15.46 29.42 -3.75
C CYS A 42 -16.92 29.90 -3.57
N TYR A 43 -17.56 29.50 -2.47
CA TYR A 43 -18.92 29.93 -2.14
C TYR A 43 -18.99 31.46 -1.96
N MET A 44 -18.03 32.06 -1.26
CA MET A 44 -17.93 33.52 -1.13
C MET A 44 -17.76 34.20 -2.50
N ILE A 45 -16.84 33.72 -3.34
CA ILE A 45 -16.62 34.29 -4.68
C ILE A 45 -17.91 34.24 -5.51
N ALA A 46 -18.60 33.09 -5.51
CA ALA A 46 -19.84 32.91 -6.24
C ALA A 46 -20.97 33.81 -5.72
N TYR A 47 -21.09 33.98 -4.39
CA TYR A 47 -22.10 34.85 -3.78
C TYR A 47 -21.99 36.30 -4.26
N TYR A 48 -20.77 36.80 -4.44
CA TYR A 48 -20.50 38.15 -4.98
C TYR A 48 -20.39 38.18 -6.52
N GLY A 49 -20.89 37.16 -7.22
CA GLY A 49 -20.92 37.11 -8.68
C GLY A 49 -19.55 37.09 -9.34
N GLY A 50 -18.51 36.60 -8.64
CA GLY A 50 -17.13 36.65 -9.12
C GLY A 50 -16.47 38.02 -9.00
N GLY A 51 -17.09 38.97 -8.28
CA GLY A 51 -16.56 40.32 -8.07
C GLY A 51 -15.36 40.38 -7.14
N THR A 52 -14.70 41.54 -7.12
CA THR A 52 -13.46 41.81 -6.36
C THR A 52 -13.59 41.52 -4.87
N GLN A 53 -14.77 41.79 -4.27
CA GLN A 53 -15.03 41.59 -2.84
C GLN A 53 -14.78 40.14 -2.37
N GLY A 54 -15.16 39.15 -3.17
CA GLY A 54 -14.90 37.75 -2.86
C GLY A 54 -13.50 37.31 -3.29
N VAL A 55 -13.07 37.71 -4.48
CA VAL A 55 -11.79 37.28 -5.06
C VAL A 55 -10.60 37.77 -4.23
N GLU A 56 -10.57 39.06 -3.86
CA GLU A 56 -9.46 39.64 -3.10
C GLU A 56 -9.33 39.01 -1.71
N MET A 57 -10.45 38.71 -1.05
CA MET A 57 -10.43 38.01 0.23
C MET A 57 -9.90 36.59 0.07
N ALA A 58 -10.43 35.82 -0.88
CA ALA A 58 -10.03 34.44 -1.12
C ALA A 58 -8.53 34.29 -1.46
N GLN A 59 -7.97 35.21 -2.25
CA GLN A 59 -6.54 35.22 -2.61
C GLN A 59 -5.62 35.37 -1.40
N THR A 60 -6.12 35.94 -0.30
CA THR A 60 -5.32 36.18 0.90
C THR A 60 -5.45 35.06 1.92
N TRP A 61 -6.40 34.13 1.73
CA TRP A 61 -6.72 33.07 2.68
C TRP A 61 -5.85 31.84 2.48
N HIS A 62 -5.08 31.50 3.51
CA HIS A 62 -4.11 30.42 3.50
C HIS A 62 -4.43 29.37 4.56
N ILE A 63 -4.22 28.11 4.21
CA ILE A 63 -4.30 26.99 5.13
C ILE A 63 -2.92 26.78 5.77
N PHE A 64 -2.86 26.93 7.08
CA PHE A 64 -1.69 26.67 7.90
C PHE A 64 -1.85 25.31 8.59
N GLY A 65 -1.00 24.36 8.20
CA GLY A 65 -1.09 22.96 8.57
C GLY A 65 -1.40 22.07 7.36
N ASP A 66 -1.85 20.85 7.62
CA ASP A 66 -2.10 19.86 6.58
C ASP A 66 -3.53 19.97 6.02
N PRO A 67 -3.72 20.36 4.74
CA PRO A 67 -5.04 20.45 4.12
C PRO A 67 -5.69 19.09 3.89
N SER A 68 -4.93 17.99 3.89
CA SER A 68 -5.45 16.64 3.65
C SER A 68 -6.07 16.00 4.89
N VAL A 69 -5.85 16.56 6.09
CA VAL A 69 -6.40 16.04 7.34
C VAL A 69 -7.92 15.95 7.25
N GLN A 70 -8.44 14.74 7.42
CA GLN A 70 -9.85 14.50 7.64
C GLN A 70 -10.20 14.94 9.08
N LEU A 71 -11.07 15.94 9.18
CA LEU A 71 -11.51 16.51 10.44
C LEU A 71 -12.39 15.52 11.20
N ARG A 72 -12.37 15.68 12.53
CA ARG A 72 -13.31 15.03 13.44
C ARG A 72 -14.36 16.04 13.85
N THR A 73 -15.63 15.71 13.65
CA THR A 73 -16.78 16.53 14.04
C THR A 73 -17.53 15.93 15.23
N ASP A 74 -17.24 14.66 15.57
CA ASP A 74 -17.82 13.95 16.70
C ASP A 74 -16.75 13.06 17.38
N VAL A 75 -17.10 12.45 18.51
CA VAL A 75 -16.27 11.48 19.23
C VAL A 75 -15.95 10.29 18.30
N PRO A 76 -14.66 10.01 18.01
CA PRO A 76 -14.30 8.94 17.10
C PRO A 76 -14.78 7.58 17.58
N LYS A 77 -15.41 6.82 16.69
CA LYS A 77 -15.86 5.45 16.96
C LYS A 77 -14.84 4.44 16.45
N THR A 78 -14.76 3.28 17.11
CA THR A 78 -13.95 2.16 16.63
C THR A 78 -14.59 1.52 15.39
N MET A 79 -13.78 0.82 14.60
CA MET A 79 -14.22 -0.01 13.47
C MET A 79 -13.85 -1.46 13.77
N THR A 80 -14.67 -2.40 13.29
CA THR A 80 -14.32 -3.81 13.18
C THR A 80 -13.84 -4.06 11.76
N VAL A 81 -12.57 -4.46 11.62
CA VAL A 81 -11.94 -4.77 10.34
C VAL A 81 -11.67 -6.27 10.27
N SER A 82 -12.11 -6.91 9.19
CA SER A 82 -11.87 -8.32 8.90
C SER A 82 -11.05 -8.46 7.63
N HIS A 83 -10.00 -9.27 7.68
CA HIS A 83 -9.12 -9.55 6.55
C HIS A 83 -8.39 -10.88 6.79
N ALA A 84 -7.71 -11.39 5.77
CA ALA A 84 -6.86 -12.56 5.94
C ALA A 84 -5.69 -12.24 6.92
N PRO A 85 -5.34 -13.16 7.84
CA PRO A 85 -4.28 -12.92 8.84
C PRO A 85 -2.87 -12.94 8.24
N GLU A 86 -2.74 -13.36 6.97
CA GLU A 86 -1.50 -13.46 6.22
C GLU A 86 -1.78 -13.02 4.78
N ILE A 87 -0.76 -12.48 4.10
CA ILE A 87 -0.85 -12.14 2.68
C ILE A 87 0.12 -13.01 1.87
N ASP A 88 -0.35 -13.61 0.79
CA ASP A 88 0.48 -14.49 -0.03
C ASP A 88 1.45 -13.69 -0.90
N TYR A 89 2.67 -14.19 -1.04
CA TYR A 89 3.67 -13.63 -1.94
C TYR A 89 3.20 -13.68 -3.39
N GLY A 90 3.36 -12.56 -4.10
CA GLY A 90 3.03 -12.42 -5.51
C GLY A 90 1.55 -12.21 -5.82
N VAL A 91 0.69 -12.04 -4.81
CA VAL A 91 -0.69 -11.60 -5.04
C VAL A 91 -0.73 -10.17 -5.57
N THR A 92 -1.82 -9.86 -6.26
CA THR A 92 -2.10 -8.54 -6.83
C THR A 92 -3.29 -7.86 -6.17
N THR A 93 -3.96 -8.52 -5.24
CA THR A 93 -5.14 -8.01 -4.55
C THR A 93 -5.15 -8.41 -3.09
N PHE A 94 -5.87 -7.66 -2.26
CA PHE A 94 -6.14 -8.00 -0.88
C PHE A 94 -7.53 -7.51 -0.45
N ASP A 95 -8.34 -8.41 0.07
CA ASP A 95 -9.73 -8.13 0.45
C ASP A 95 -9.82 -7.70 1.92
N VAL A 96 -10.61 -6.66 2.17
CA VAL A 96 -10.85 -6.11 3.51
C VAL A 96 -12.33 -5.79 3.67
N ASP A 97 -12.92 -6.23 4.78
CA ASP A 97 -14.28 -5.89 5.19
C ASP A 97 -14.26 -4.98 6.42
N VAL A 98 -15.06 -3.93 6.40
CA VAL A 98 -15.10 -2.89 7.45
C VAL A 98 -16.53 -2.67 7.91
N SER A 99 -16.75 -2.74 9.22
CA SER A 99 -18.07 -2.60 9.82
C SER A 99 -18.06 -1.94 11.21
N ASP A 100 -19.22 -1.47 11.64
CA ASP A 100 -19.55 -1.11 13.03
C ASP A 100 -21.04 -1.39 13.25
N LYS A 101 -21.37 -2.62 13.67
CA LYS A 101 -22.74 -3.20 13.73
C LYS A 101 -23.47 -3.27 12.38
N ALA A 102 -23.10 -2.44 11.42
CA ALA A 102 -23.50 -2.42 10.02
C ALA A 102 -22.26 -2.15 9.14
N PRO A 103 -22.30 -2.45 7.84
CA PRO A 103 -21.22 -2.10 6.92
C PRO A 103 -20.87 -0.61 6.92
N ILE A 104 -19.58 -0.30 6.72
CA ILE A 104 -19.09 1.08 6.60
C ILE A 104 -18.65 1.32 5.15
N GLU A 105 -19.38 2.16 4.44
CA GLU A 105 -19.00 2.69 3.12
C GLU A 105 -17.93 3.79 3.27
N ASP A 106 -17.14 4.01 2.22
CA ASP A 106 -16.12 5.07 2.10
C ASP A 106 -14.99 5.01 3.15
N ALA A 107 -14.74 3.85 3.77
CA ALA A 107 -13.53 3.63 4.55
C ALA A 107 -12.34 3.40 3.62
N LEU A 108 -11.28 4.20 3.79
CA LEU A 108 -10.05 4.07 3.01
C LEU A 108 -9.17 2.98 3.62
N CYS A 109 -8.89 1.93 2.84
CA CYS A 109 -8.00 0.85 3.19
C CYS A 109 -6.73 0.92 2.34
N ALA A 110 -5.55 0.74 2.95
CA ALA A 110 -4.26 0.83 2.26
C ALA A 110 -3.26 -0.20 2.77
N ILE A 111 -2.48 -0.78 1.84
CA ILE A 111 -1.40 -1.73 2.15
C ILE A 111 -0.05 -1.07 1.89
N TYR A 112 0.73 -0.90 2.95
CA TYR A 112 2.05 -0.28 2.92
C TYR A 112 3.13 -1.26 3.40
N HIS A 113 4.24 -1.35 2.67
CA HIS A 113 5.39 -2.15 3.06
C HIS A 113 6.50 -1.26 3.64
N PRO A 114 6.78 -1.34 4.95
CA PRO A 114 7.69 -0.42 5.63
C PRO A 114 9.15 -0.59 5.18
N ASP A 115 9.61 -1.82 4.95
CA ASP A 115 11.03 -2.06 4.64
C ASP A 115 11.42 -1.57 3.24
N SER A 116 10.48 -1.58 2.29
CA SER A 116 10.69 -1.01 0.94
C SER A 116 10.13 0.41 0.81
N VAL A 117 9.55 0.97 1.88
CA VAL A 117 8.93 2.30 1.92
C VAL A 117 7.92 2.48 0.77
N ARG A 118 7.04 1.49 0.57
CA ARG A 118 6.17 1.45 -0.62
C ARG A 118 4.70 1.21 -0.29
N LEU A 119 3.83 2.04 -0.86
CA LEU A 119 2.39 1.78 -0.94
C LEU A 119 2.13 0.81 -2.11
N TYR A 120 1.54 -0.35 -1.82
CA TYR A 120 1.19 -1.34 -2.85
C TYR A 120 -0.14 -1.00 -3.51
N GLY A 121 -1.13 -0.61 -2.72
CA GLY A 121 -2.45 -0.23 -3.19
C GLY A 121 -3.32 0.36 -2.09
N SER A 122 -4.39 1.02 -2.50
CA SER A 122 -5.44 1.53 -1.61
C SER A 122 -6.79 1.51 -2.32
N GLY A 123 -7.88 1.48 -1.55
CA GLY A 123 -9.24 1.57 -2.07
C GLY A 123 -10.23 1.98 -0.99
N TYR A 124 -11.41 2.42 -1.42
CA TYR A 124 -12.53 2.73 -0.53
C TYR A 124 -13.48 1.54 -0.48
N THR A 125 -14.06 1.30 0.70
CA THR A 125 -15.14 0.32 0.85
C THR A 125 -16.40 0.79 0.13
N ASP A 126 -17.09 -0.16 -0.51
CA ASP A 126 -18.40 0.09 -1.12
C ASP A 126 -19.53 0.08 -0.07
N SER A 127 -20.77 0.24 -0.52
CA SER A 127 -21.97 0.18 0.33
C SER A 127 -22.15 -1.12 1.14
N THR A 128 -21.43 -2.20 0.79
CA THR A 128 -21.42 -3.46 1.54
C THR A 128 -20.29 -3.53 2.58
N GLY A 129 -19.50 -2.45 2.72
CA GLY A 129 -18.37 -2.36 3.63
C GLY A 129 -17.14 -3.12 3.14
N HIS A 130 -17.11 -3.49 1.86
CA HIS A 130 -16.08 -4.34 1.30
C HIS A 130 -15.16 -3.54 0.36
N VAL A 131 -13.87 -3.86 0.37
CA VAL A 131 -12.92 -3.40 -0.65
C VAL A 131 -11.95 -4.50 -1.05
N THR A 132 -11.84 -4.72 -2.36
CA THR A 132 -10.71 -5.45 -2.96
C THR A 132 -9.63 -4.44 -3.32
N ILE A 133 -8.59 -4.33 -2.47
CA ILE A 133 -7.46 -3.44 -2.72
C ILE A 133 -6.66 -3.99 -3.89
N GLN A 134 -6.60 -3.24 -4.99
CA GLN A 134 -5.80 -3.59 -6.17
C GLN A 134 -4.37 -3.08 -5.99
N PHE A 135 -3.38 -3.96 -6.18
CA PHE A 135 -1.97 -3.59 -6.09
C PHE A 135 -1.46 -3.08 -7.44
N SER A 136 -0.68 -2.00 -7.39
CA SER A 136 0.00 -1.43 -8.55
C SER A 136 1.05 -2.37 -9.17
N GLU A 137 1.56 -3.30 -8.38
CA GLU A 137 2.45 -4.38 -8.79
C GLU A 137 2.25 -5.62 -7.90
N PRO A 138 2.60 -6.83 -8.36
CA PRO A 138 2.56 -8.01 -7.51
C PRO A 138 3.44 -7.86 -6.26
N LEU A 139 2.98 -8.39 -5.12
CA LEU A 139 3.71 -8.33 -3.84
C LEU A 139 4.91 -9.29 -3.81
N TYR A 140 6.01 -8.88 -4.44
CA TYR A 140 7.28 -9.62 -4.43
C TYR A 140 8.24 -9.12 -3.35
N ALA A 141 7.75 -9.05 -2.12
CA ALA A 141 8.51 -8.64 -0.93
C ALA A 141 8.45 -9.70 0.16
N THR A 142 9.41 -9.67 1.08
CA THR A 142 9.43 -10.49 2.29
C THR A 142 9.11 -9.65 3.51
N GLY A 143 8.78 -10.32 4.62
CA GLY A 143 8.54 -9.63 5.88
C GLY A 143 7.05 -9.43 6.11
N ARG A 144 6.63 -8.18 6.27
CA ARG A 144 5.30 -7.81 6.74
C ARG A 144 4.84 -6.53 6.07
N VAL A 145 3.54 -6.43 5.79
CA VAL A 145 2.89 -5.20 5.36
C VAL A 145 2.08 -4.62 6.52
N ILE A 146 1.79 -3.34 6.44
CA ILE A 146 0.91 -2.62 7.34
C ILE A 146 -0.39 -2.35 6.57
N LEU A 147 -1.50 -2.90 7.07
CA LEU A 147 -2.84 -2.49 6.67
C LEU A 147 -3.24 -1.29 7.52
N THR A 148 -3.59 -0.19 6.88
CA THR A 148 -4.17 0.98 7.54
C THR A 148 -5.58 1.20 7.00
N VAL A 149 -6.56 1.30 7.90
CA VAL A 149 -7.96 1.61 7.58
C VAL A 149 -8.35 2.88 8.30
N THR A 150 -8.81 3.88 7.54
CA THR A 150 -9.29 5.17 8.06
C THR A 150 -10.70 5.47 7.57
N GLY A 151 -11.48 6.17 8.38
CA GLY A 151 -12.83 6.62 8.01
C GLY A 151 -13.22 7.87 8.80
N TYR A 152 -14.20 8.60 8.27
CA TYR A 152 -14.69 9.84 8.88
C TYR A 152 -15.28 9.58 10.27
N ASN A 153 -14.83 10.37 11.27
CA ASN A 153 -15.17 10.16 12.69
C ASN A 153 -14.86 8.74 13.22
N ARG A 154 -13.83 8.08 12.67
CA ARG A 154 -13.36 6.78 13.16
C ARG A 154 -11.94 6.86 13.73
N THR A 155 -11.65 5.96 14.66
CA THR A 155 -10.28 5.72 15.10
C THR A 155 -9.59 4.85 14.05
N PRO A 156 -8.42 5.26 13.50
CA PRO A 156 -7.69 4.45 12.53
C PRO A 156 -7.41 3.04 13.07
N TYR A 157 -7.66 2.04 12.23
CA TYR A 157 -7.21 0.67 12.47
C TYR A 157 -5.88 0.46 11.76
N ILE A 158 -4.90 -0.09 12.47
CA ILE A 158 -3.57 -0.36 11.95
C ILE A 158 -3.21 -1.77 12.36
N ASP A 159 -2.92 -2.64 11.40
CA ASP A 159 -2.48 -4.01 11.66
C ASP A 159 -1.28 -4.38 10.80
N THR A 160 -0.48 -5.31 11.30
CA THR A 160 0.75 -5.79 10.69
C THR A 160 0.56 -7.22 10.21
N ILE A 161 0.50 -7.39 8.89
CA ILE A 161 0.17 -8.66 8.24
C ILE A 161 1.45 -9.30 7.69
N PRO A 162 1.84 -10.50 8.15
CA PRO A 162 3.00 -11.20 7.60
C PRO A 162 2.77 -11.63 6.15
N ILE A 163 3.82 -11.50 5.33
CA ILE A 163 3.85 -12.03 3.98
C ILE A 163 4.28 -13.49 4.06
N GLN A 164 3.43 -14.39 3.59
CA GLN A 164 3.75 -15.81 3.50
C GLN A 164 4.05 -16.22 2.06
N MET A 165 4.93 -17.20 1.90
CA MET A 165 5.03 -17.88 0.61
C MET A 165 3.72 -18.60 0.31
N PRO A 166 3.33 -18.78 -0.96
CA PRO A 166 2.10 -19.49 -1.30
C PRO A 166 2.08 -20.85 -0.60
N ARG A 167 0.88 -21.28 -0.19
CA ARG A 167 0.71 -22.63 0.36
C ARG A 167 1.09 -23.66 -0.70
N VAL A 168 1.61 -24.80 -0.27
CA VAL A 168 1.78 -25.97 -1.13
C VAL A 168 0.66 -26.92 -0.77
N GLY A 169 -0.31 -27.09 -1.67
CA GLY A 169 -1.17 -28.27 -1.67
C GLY A 169 -0.75 -29.14 -2.85
N GLY A 170 -0.84 -30.47 -2.67
CA GLY A 170 -0.39 -31.40 -3.71
C GLY A 170 -0.99 -31.10 -5.08
N ASP A 171 -0.18 -31.20 -6.14
CA ASP A 171 -0.42 -31.13 -7.60
C ASP A 171 -1.64 -30.36 -8.15
N ASP A 172 -2.21 -29.41 -7.40
CA ASP A 172 -3.29 -28.55 -7.84
C ASP A 172 -2.69 -27.41 -8.67
N LYS A 173 -3.26 -27.20 -9.86
CA LYS A 173 -2.82 -26.18 -10.83
C LYS A 173 -2.93 -24.75 -10.30
N ARG A 174 -3.58 -24.55 -9.15
CA ARG A 174 -3.68 -23.26 -8.44
C ARG A 174 -2.39 -22.86 -7.72
N PHE A 175 -1.51 -23.79 -7.38
CA PHE A 175 -0.27 -23.49 -6.67
C PHE A 175 0.80 -22.98 -7.64
N LYS A 176 1.25 -21.74 -7.43
CA LYS A 176 2.24 -21.09 -8.27
C LYS A 176 3.65 -21.43 -7.79
N THR A 177 4.52 -21.79 -8.73
CA THR A 177 5.95 -21.89 -8.47
C THR A 177 6.52 -20.49 -8.27
N VAL A 178 7.17 -20.26 -7.14
CA VAL A 178 7.66 -18.96 -6.70
C VAL A 178 9.08 -19.09 -6.19
N PHE A 179 9.97 -18.19 -6.62
CA PHE A 179 11.36 -18.09 -6.16
C PHE A 179 11.58 -16.75 -5.46
N LEU A 180 12.31 -16.79 -4.34
CA LEU A 180 12.54 -15.64 -3.50
C LEU A 180 13.96 -15.63 -2.92
N LEU A 181 14.62 -14.48 -3.01
CA LEU A 181 15.81 -14.19 -2.24
C LEU A 181 15.40 -13.66 -0.87
N VAL A 182 15.70 -14.41 0.19
CA VAL A 182 15.30 -14.07 1.57
C VAL A 182 15.92 -12.74 2.03
N SER A 183 17.16 -12.49 1.63
CA SER A 183 17.91 -11.27 1.95
C SER A 183 18.81 -10.87 0.77
N ASN A 184 18.72 -9.63 0.31
CA ASN A 184 19.56 -9.11 -0.77
C ASN A 184 19.60 -7.56 -0.72
N PRO A 185 20.77 -6.90 -0.53
CA PRO A 185 22.12 -7.47 -0.40
C PRO A 185 22.32 -8.32 0.86
N SER A 186 23.29 -9.26 0.84
CA SER A 186 23.58 -10.15 1.98
C SER A 186 25.02 -10.68 1.94
N ASN A 187 25.50 -11.33 3.01
CA ASN A 187 26.81 -12.02 3.02
C ASN A 187 26.74 -13.48 2.52
N ARG A 188 25.53 -13.96 2.22
CA ARG A 188 25.24 -15.29 1.70
C ARG A 188 24.01 -15.24 0.81
N ILE A 189 23.88 -16.17 -0.11
CA ILE A 189 22.66 -16.31 -0.90
C ILE A 189 21.70 -17.22 -0.13
N GLN A 190 20.55 -16.70 0.26
CA GLN A 190 19.45 -17.50 0.80
C GLN A 190 18.30 -17.49 -0.21
N LEU A 191 18.14 -18.61 -0.92
CA LEU A 191 17.08 -18.81 -1.91
C LEU A 191 16.02 -19.71 -1.29
N ALA A 192 14.83 -19.17 -1.08
CA ALA A 192 13.64 -19.93 -0.72
C ALA A 192 12.75 -20.04 -1.95
N TYR A 193 12.14 -21.21 -2.17
CA TYR A 193 11.18 -21.38 -3.25
C TYR A 193 10.08 -22.35 -2.90
N THR A 194 8.92 -22.08 -3.48
CA THR A 194 7.76 -22.96 -3.45
C THR A 194 7.60 -23.55 -4.84
N LEU A 195 7.54 -24.87 -4.94
CA LEU A 195 7.29 -25.59 -6.17
C LEU A 195 5.83 -26.05 -6.18
N GLY A 196 5.04 -25.56 -7.14
CA GLY A 196 3.61 -25.88 -7.24
C GLY A 196 3.32 -27.23 -7.88
N ARG A 197 4.27 -27.78 -8.64
CA ARG A 197 4.16 -29.09 -9.31
C ARG A 197 5.47 -29.84 -9.26
N SER A 198 5.41 -31.14 -9.07
CA SER A 198 6.60 -31.99 -9.10
C SER A 198 7.25 -31.95 -10.48
N GLY A 199 8.57 -31.78 -10.54
CA GLY A 199 9.27 -31.59 -11.81
C GLY A 199 10.78 -31.38 -11.66
N PRO A 200 11.53 -31.36 -12.78
CA PRO A 200 12.95 -31.03 -12.76
C PRO A 200 13.18 -29.57 -12.37
N VAL A 201 14.09 -29.33 -11.43
CA VAL A 201 14.50 -28.00 -10.98
C VAL A 201 16.01 -27.85 -11.20
N GLU A 202 16.39 -26.79 -11.89
CA GLU A 202 17.78 -26.47 -12.18
C GLU A 202 18.09 -25.03 -11.76
N ILE A 203 19.00 -24.87 -10.80
CA ILE A 203 19.39 -23.58 -10.23
C ILE A 203 20.90 -23.44 -10.38
N ARG A 204 21.34 -22.43 -11.13
CA ARG A 204 22.75 -22.14 -11.41
C ARG A 204 23.10 -20.70 -11.07
N VAL A 205 24.30 -20.48 -10.57
CA VAL A 205 24.86 -19.17 -10.22
C VAL A 205 25.87 -18.76 -11.28
N TYR A 206 25.78 -17.52 -11.74
CA TYR A 206 26.68 -16.89 -12.70
C TYR A 206 27.30 -15.62 -12.11
N ASP A 207 28.55 -15.32 -12.46
CA ASP A 207 29.19 -14.04 -12.13
C ASP A 207 28.76 -12.92 -13.11
N CYS A 208 29.26 -11.70 -12.89
CA CYS A 208 28.97 -10.55 -13.75
C CYS A 208 29.58 -10.66 -15.17
N GLN A 209 30.48 -11.62 -15.41
CA GLN A 209 31.05 -11.92 -16.72
C GLN A 209 30.27 -13.03 -17.43
N GLY A 210 29.20 -13.55 -16.83
CA GLY A 210 28.38 -14.63 -17.39
C GLY A 210 29.01 -16.03 -17.24
N ARG A 211 30.08 -16.18 -16.45
CA ARG A 211 30.68 -17.49 -16.18
C ARG A 211 29.87 -18.20 -15.10
N MET A 212 29.56 -19.47 -15.32
CA MET A 212 28.88 -20.29 -14.32
C MET A 212 29.85 -20.60 -13.18
N VAL A 213 29.51 -20.17 -11.97
CA VAL A 213 30.37 -20.34 -10.78
C VAL A 213 29.92 -21.50 -9.90
N ARG A 214 28.62 -21.85 -9.90
CA ARG A 214 28.08 -22.93 -9.06
C ARG A 214 26.75 -23.47 -9.61
N THR A 215 26.52 -24.77 -9.45
CA THR A 215 25.19 -25.38 -9.57
C THR A 215 24.65 -25.60 -8.16
N ILE A 216 23.48 -25.07 -7.87
CA ILE A 216 22.80 -25.20 -6.57
C ILE A 216 21.92 -26.45 -6.56
N GLU A 217 21.20 -26.68 -7.65
CA GLU A 217 20.21 -27.75 -7.77
C GLU A 217 20.13 -28.19 -9.22
N LYS A 218 19.99 -29.50 -9.47
CA LYS A 218 19.79 -30.05 -10.82
C LYS A 218 19.13 -31.43 -10.77
N ASP A 219 18.06 -31.54 -10.00
CA ASP A 219 17.34 -32.80 -9.77
C ASP A 219 15.83 -32.65 -9.94
N TYR A 220 15.14 -33.78 -9.96
CA TYR A 220 13.68 -33.83 -9.85
C TYR A 220 13.27 -33.52 -8.40
N LYS A 221 12.28 -32.64 -8.22
CA LYS A 221 11.72 -32.28 -6.92
C LYS A 221 10.22 -32.51 -6.90
N GLU A 222 9.72 -33.01 -5.78
CA GLU A 222 8.29 -33.06 -5.54
C GLU A 222 7.73 -31.67 -5.22
N THR A 223 6.42 -31.48 -5.40
CA THR A 223 5.73 -30.27 -4.94
C THR A 223 6.04 -30.01 -3.46
N GLY A 224 6.44 -28.78 -3.10
CA GLY A 224 7.03 -28.53 -1.79
C GLY A 224 7.69 -27.17 -1.62
N ARG A 225 8.07 -26.86 -0.38
CA ARG A 225 8.90 -25.69 -0.04
C ARG A 225 10.35 -26.15 0.15
N TYR A 226 11.26 -25.40 -0.46
CA TYR A 226 12.68 -25.70 -0.45
C TYR A 226 13.48 -24.46 -0.08
N THR A 227 14.63 -24.65 0.53
CA THR A 227 15.54 -23.56 0.89
C THR A 227 16.98 -23.99 0.63
N HIS A 228 17.73 -23.13 -0.05
CA HIS A 228 19.17 -23.26 -0.20
C HIS A 228 19.89 -22.08 0.41
N VAL A 229 20.95 -22.37 1.15
CA VAL A 229 21.89 -21.38 1.68
C VAL A 229 23.23 -21.61 1.00
N ILE A 230 23.73 -20.60 0.30
CA ILE A 230 25.00 -20.63 -0.40
C ILE A 230 25.95 -19.64 0.26
N THR A 231 27.01 -20.18 0.83
CA THR A 231 28.16 -19.45 1.38
C THR A 231 29.37 -19.55 0.44
N ASP A 232 30.48 -18.93 0.83
CA ASP A 232 31.80 -19.09 0.20
C ASP A 232 31.92 -18.52 -1.22
N LEU A 233 31.07 -17.56 -1.55
CA LEU A 233 31.25 -16.69 -2.70
C LEU A 233 31.94 -15.39 -2.26
N LYS A 234 32.73 -14.81 -3.16
CA LYS A 234 33.37 -13.50 -2.93
C LYS A 234 32.28 -12.41 -2.97
N SER A 235 32.55 -11.26 -2.35
CA SER A 235 31.69 -10.09 -2.49
C SER A 235 31.61 -9.67 -3.96
N GLY A 236 30.42 -9.34 -4.44
CA GLY A 236 30.19 -9.04 -5.85
C GLY A 236 28.74 -9.21 -6.26
N VAL A 237 28.49 -8.99 -7.56
CA VAL A 237 27.18 -9.18 -8.18
C VAL A 237 27.14 -10.52 -8.89
N TYR A 238 26.09 -11.29 -8.61
CA TYR A 238 25.82 -12.61 -9.20
C TYR A 238 24.42 -12.65 -9.80
N PHE A 239 24.20 -13.61 -10.69
CA PHE A 239 22.91 -13.89 -11.28
C PHE A 239 22.54 -15.36 -11.08
N LEU A 240 21.38 -15.60 -10.46
CA LEU A 240 20.77 -16.91 -10.42
C LEU A 240 19.97 -17.12 -11.70
N LYS A 241 20.23 -18.22 -12.41
CA LYS A 241 19.37 -18.74 -13.47
C LYS A 241 18.65 -19.95 -12.92
N ILE A 242 17.34 -19.87 -12.87
CA ILE A 242 16.46 -20.89 -12.32
C ILE A 242 15.58 -21.38 -13.45
N ARG A 243 15.51 -22.70 -13.63
CA ARG A 243 14.67 -23.36 -14.63
C ARG A 243 13.88 -24.47 -13.97
N THR A 244 12.59 -24.48 -14.25
CA THR A 244 11.65 -25.57 -14.01
C THR A 244 11.03 -25.98 -15.34
N GLU A 245 10.17 -26.99 -15.36
CA GLU A 245 9.51 -27.46 -16.58
C GLU A 245 8.73 -26.36 -17.32
N ASP A 246 7.96 -25.55 -16.56
CA ASP A 246 7.07 -24.53 -17.13
C ASP A 246 7.62 -23.10 -17.05
N TYR A 247 8.76 -22.90 -16.36
CA TYR A 247 9.18 -21.55 -15.96
C TYR A 247 10.71 -21.38 -15.91
N GLN A 248 11.20 -20.25 -16.42
CA GLN A 248 12.58 -19.83 -16.28
C GLN A 248 12.64 -18.40 -15.73
N VAL A 249 13.42 -18.19 -14.66
CA VAL A 249 13.62 -16.87 -14.04
C VAL A 249 15.08 -16.57 -13.81
N HIS A 250 15.40 -15.28 -13.86
CA HIS A 250 16.72 -14.75 -13.55
C HIS A 250 16.63 -13.82 -12.35
N MET A 251 17.48 -14.00 -11.35
CA MET A 251 17.51 -13.13 -10.16
C MET A 251 18.90 -12.54 -9.96
N LYS A 252 18.98 -11.23 -9.76
CA LYS A 252 20.23 -10.54 -9.40
C LYS A 252 20.47 -10.66 -7.90
N VAL A 253 21.68 -11.05 -7.52
CA VAL A 253 22.13 -11.18 -6.13
C VAL A 253 23.33 -10.27 -5.91
N VAL A 254 23.33 -9.52 -4.79
CA VAL A 254 24.44 -8.66 -4.37
C VAL A 254 25.01 -9.21 -3.08
N LEU A 255 26.26 -9.67 -3.13
CA LEU A 255 26.98 -10.16 -1.96
C LEU A 255 27.91 -9.08 -1.41
N LEU A 256 27.73 -8.76 -0.13
CA LEU A 256 28.57 -7.83 0.64
C LEU A 256 29.20 -8.61 1.81
N ARG A 257 30.48 -8.36 2.08
CA ARG A 257 31.16 -8.90 3.27
C ARG A 257 31.18 -7.85 4.35
#